data_AF-F6I6S4-F1
#
_entry.id   AF-F6I6S4-F1
#
_cell.length_a   1.000
_cell.length_b   1.000
_cell.length_c   1.000
_cell.angle_alpha   90.00
_cell.angle_beta   90.00
_cell.angle_gamma   90.00
#
_symmetry.space_group_name_H-M   'P 1'
#
loop_
_entity.id
_entity.type
_entity.pdbx_description
1 polymer ?
#
loop_
_entity_poly.entity_id
_entity_poly.type
_entity_poly.pdbx_seq_one_letter_code
_entity_poly.pdbx_strand_id
1 'polypeptide(L)' 'MELGIFCSVFVSLILVFSAFLRVSGNAEGDALNALKSNLEDPNNVLQSWNATLVNPCTWYHLTCNSDNSVTRV' A
#
# COMPACT_ATOMS: atom_id res chain seq x y z
N MET A 1 -22.14 -34.97 1.26
CA MET A 1 -21.65 -34.13 0.14
C MET A 1 -21.89 -32.64 0.41
N GLU A 2 -23.02 -32.28 1.04
CA GLU A 2 -23.37 -30.89 1.41
C GLU A 2 -22.36 -30.21 2.38
N LEU A 3 -21.97 -30.87 3.47
CA LEU A 3 -21.11 -30.28 4.52
C LEU A 3 -19.71 -29.88 4.01
N GLY A 4 -19.13 -30.67 3.10
CA GLY A 4 -17.81 -30.37 2.52
C GLY A 4 -17.81 -29.15 1.61
N ILE A 5 -18.94 -28.90 0.93
CA ILE A 5 -19.12 -27.73 0.06
C ILE A 5 -19.19 -26.46 0.92
N PHE A 6 -19.95 -26.48 2.02
CA PHE A 6 -20.01 -25.35 2.96
C PHE A 6 -18.64 -25.01 3.55
N CYS A 7 -17.86 -26.01 3.97
CA CYS A 7 -16.50 -25.78 4.47
C CYS A 7 -15.58 -25.20 3.39
N SER A 8 -15.63 -25.70 2.16
CA SER A 8 -14.80 -25.21 1.06
C SER A 8 -15.12 -23.76 0.70
N VAL A 9 -16.40 -23.39 0.64
CA VAL A 9 -16.83 -22.01 0.39
C VAL A 9 -16.38 -21.09 1.53
N PHE A 10 -16.54 -21.53 2.78
CA PHE A 10 -16.13 -20.74 3.94
C PHE A 10 -14.62 -20.50 3.99
N VAL A 11 -13.81 -21.53 3.71
CA VAL A 11 -12.35 -21.40 3.61
C VAL A 11 -11.97 -20.45 2.46
N SER A 12 -12.63 -20.56 1.31
CA SER A 12 -12.39 -19.68 0.16
C SER A 12 -12.71 -18.22 0.49
N LEU A 13 -13.82 -17.96 1.18
CA LEU A 13 -14.18 -16.62 1.65
C LEU A 13 -13.16 -16.04 2.63
N ILE A 14 -12.64 -16.85 3.57
CA ILE A 14 -11.59 -16.41 4.50
C ILE A 14 -10.30 -16.07 3.74
N LEU A 15 -9.88 -16.89 2.78
CA LEU A 15 -8.67 -16.64 1.99
C LEU A 15 -8.79 -15.35 1.16
N VAL A 16 -9.95 -15.14 0.54
CA VAL A 16 -10.24 -13.93 -0.23
C VAL A 16 -10.26 -12.71 0.70
N PHE A 17 -10.96 -12.77 1.83
CA PHE A 17 -11.04 -11.68 2.80
C PHE A 17 -9.68 -11.32 3.40
N SER A 18 -8.87 -12.32 3.75
CA SER A 18 -7.51 -12.09 4.27
C SER A 18 -6.58 -11.51 3.21
N ALA A 19 -6.73 -11.87 1.93
CA ALA A 19 -6.02 -11.20 0.83
C ALA A 19 -6.45 -9.74 0.67
N PHE A 20 -7.74 -9.43 0.80
CA PHE A 20 -8.24 -8.05 0.78
C PHE A 20 -7.76 -7.22 1.97
N LEU A 21 -7.70 -7.79 3.19
CA LEU A 21 -7.15 -7.10 4.36
C LEU A 21 -5.65 -6.76 4.23
N ARG A 22 -4.91 -7.48 3.38
CA ARG A 22 -3.51 -7.12 3.07
C ARG A 22 -3.41 -5.86 2.22
N VAL A 23 -4.51 -5.42 1.61
CA VAL A 23 -4.67 -4.14 0.93
C VAL A 23 -5.23 -3.11 1.92
N SER A 24 -4.54 -2.92 3.05
CA SER A 24 -4.72 -1.70 3.83
C SER A 24 -3.80 -0.65 3.23
N GLY A 25 -4.26 0.01 2.17
CA GLY A 25 -3.51 1.06 1.49
C GLY A 25 -3.27 2.25 2.41
N ASN A 26 -2.05 2.79 2.38
CA ASN A 26 -1.78 4.08 3.01
C ASN A 26 -2.18 5.17 2.01
N ALA A 27 -3.22 5.95 2.32
CA ALA A 27 -3.72 6.99 1.43
C ALA A 27 -2.66 8.03 1.05
N GLU A 28 -1.72 8.34 1.94
CA GLU A 28 -0.58 9.22 1.63
C GLU A 28 0.37 8.55 0.64
N GLY A 29 0.64 7.25 0.83
CA GLY A 29 1.43 6.44 -0.10
C GLY A 29 0.81 6.34 -1.49
N ASP A 30 -0.51 6.17 -1.58
CA ASP A 30 -1.24 6.12 -2.84
C ASP A 30 -1.19 7.47 -3.58
N ALA A 31 -1.39 8.57 -2.85
CA ALA A 31 -1.30 9.92 -3.41
C ALA A 31 0.10 10.24 -3.95
N LEU A 32 1.15 9.87 -3.21
CA LEU A 32 2.53 10.08 -3.61
C LEU A 32 2.95 9.17 -4.77
N ASN A 33 2.46 7.92 -4.80
CA ASN A 33 2.67 7.03 -5.93
C ASN A 33 2.03 7.57 -7.21
N ALA A 34 0.83 8.15 -7.10
CA ALA A 34 0.19 8.85 -8.21
C ALA A 34 1.00 10.08 -8.66
N LEU A 35 1.60 10.84 -7.74
CA LEU A 35 2.50 11.94 -8.11
C LEU A 35 3.73 11.43 -8.88
N LYS A 36 4.41 10.40 -8.36
CA LYS A 36 5.58 9.78 -9.01
C LYS A 36 5.27 9.32 -10.42
N SER A 37 4.12 8.68 -10.65
CA SER A 37 3.76 8.16 -11.98
C SER A 37 3.44 9.25 -13.02
N ASN A 38 3.20 10.48 -12.57
CA ASN A 38 2.91 11.63 -13.43
C ASN A 38 4.13 12.57 -13.61
N LEU A 39 5.26 12.29 -12.97
CA LEU A 39 6.49 13.06 -13.10
C LEU A 39 7.51 12.29 -13.94
N GLU A 40 8.13 12.99 -14.89
CA GLU A 40 9.32 12.47 -15.56
C GLU A 40 10.51 12.64 -14.62
N ASP A 41 11.09 11.52 -14.18
CA ASP A 41 12.19 11.49 -13.20
C ASP A 41 13.51 11.02 -13.84
N PRO A 42 14.14 11.85 -14.69
CA PRO A 42 15.35 11.44 -15.42
C PRO A 42 16.55 11.17 -14.51
N ASN A 43 16.52 11.67 -13.27
CA ASN A 43 17.61 11.55 -12.30
C ASN A 43 17.32 10.53 -11.19
N ASN A 44 16.20 9.80 -11.27
CA ASN A 44 15.80 8.80 -10.28
C ASN A 44 15.70 9.35 -8.84
N VAL A 45 15.31 10.61 -8.67
CA VAL A 45 15.13 11.26 -7.36
C VAL A 45 14.04 10.55 -6.54
N LEU A 46 13.00 10.06 -7.22
CA LEU A 46 11.86 9.38 -6.61
C LEU A 46 12.06 7.85 -6.56
N GLN A 47 13.27 7.34 -6.79
CA GLN A 47 13.53 5.89 -6.83
C GLN A 47 13.13 5.18 -5.53
N SER A 48 13.34 5.82 -4.38
CA SER A 48 13.01 5.28 -3.06
C SER A 48 11.51 5.22 -2.76
N TRP A 49 10.68 5.91 -3.56
CA TRP A 49 9.24 5.93 -3.39
C TRP A 49 8.64 4.60 -3.85
N ASN A 50 8.46 3.69 -2.90
CA ASN A 50 8.01 2.33 -3.14
C ASN A 50 6.65 2.09 -2.45
N ALA A 51 5.58 2.07 -3.27
CA ALA A 51 4.19 1.90 -2.83
C ALA A 51 3.87 0.53 -2.18
N THR A 52 4.81 -0.43 -2.22
CA THR A 52 4.64 -1.70 -1.49
C THR A 52 5.00 -1.59 -0.01
N LEU A 53 5.65 -0.49 0.39
CA LEU A 53 5.94 -0.20 1.79
C LEU A 53 4.72 0.43 2.47
N VAL A 54 4.45 0.01 3.71
CA VAL A 54 3.27 0.43 4.48
C VAL A 54 3.27 1.93 4.82
N ASN A 55 4.46 2.52 4.98
CA ASN A 55 4.58 3.92 5.39
C ASN A 55 5.54 4.68 4.44
N PRO A 56 5.09 5.79 3.83
CA PRO A 56 5.94 6.59 2.95
C PRO A 56 7.05 7.35 3.69
N CYS A 57 7.02 7.53 5.02
CA CYS A 57 8.04 8.25 5.78
C CYS A 57 9.46 7.65 5.69
N THR A 58 9.62 6.45 5.14
CA THR A 58 10.93 5.85 4.85
C THR A 58 11.45 6.21 3.46
N TRP A 59 10.67 6.89 2.63
CA TRP A 59 11.06 7.32 1.29
C TRP A 59 11.90 8.60 1.38
N TYR A 60 12.77 8.81 0.40
CA TYR A 60 13.61 10.01 0.36
C TYR A 60 12.79 11.24 -0.01
N HIS A 61 13.29 12.39 0.46
CA HIS A 61 12.70 13.72 0.27
C HIS A 61 11.37 13.96 0.99
N LEU A 62 10.83 12.96 1.70
CA LEU A 62 9.66 13.14 2.54
C LEU A 62 10.04 13.58 3.96
N THR A 63 9.29 14.52 4.50
CA THR A 63 9.35 14.89 5.92
C THR A 63 8.06 14.52 6.60
N CYS A 64 8.15 13.74 7.67
CA CYS A 64 7.00 13.34 8.47
C CYS A 64 7.00 13.97 9.86
N ASN A 65 5.81 14.07 10.44
CA ASN A 65 5.63 14.45 11.84
C ASN A 65 5.86 13.26 12.79
N SER A 66 5.68 13.49 14.10
CA SER A 66 5.77 12.46 15.14
C SER A 66 4.72 11.35 15.03
N ASP A 67 3.62 11.62 14.33
CA ASP A 67 2.51 10.68 14.12
C ASP A 67 2.69 9.86 12.84
N ASN A 68 3.90 9.87 12.24
CA ASN A 68 4.22 9.12 11.03
C ASN A 68 3.37 9.50 9.80
N SER A 69 2.93 10.77 9.75
CA SER A 69 2.19 11.36 8.63
C SER A 69 3.05 12.36 7.86
N VAL A 70 2.90 12.38 6.54
CA VAL A 70 3.68 13.20 5.61
C VAL A 70 3.24 14.66 5.73
N THR A 71 4.20 15.55 5.99
CA THR A 71 3.97 17.01 6.12
C THR A 71 4.63 17.83 5.02
N ARG A 72 5.61 17.25 4.31
CA ARG A 72 6.31 17.88 3.20
C ARG A 72 6.87 16.82 2.26
N VAL A 73 6.86 17.18 0.99
CA VAL A 73 7.43 16.45 -0.16
C VAL A 73 8.58 17.25 -0.74
#